data_AF-A0A8C5SFG3-F1
#
_entry.id   AF-A0A8C5SFG3-F1
#
_cell.length_a   1.000
_cell.length_b   1.000
_cell.length_c   1.000
_cell.angle_alpha   90.00
_cell.angle_beta   90.00
_cell.angle_gamma   90.00
#
_symmetry.space_group_name_H-M   'P 1'
#
loop_
_entity.id
_entity.type
_entity.pdbx_description
1 polymer ?
#
loop_
_entity_poly.entity_id
_entity_poly.type
_entity_poly.pdbx_seq_one_letter_code
_entity_poly.pdbx_strand_id
1 'polypeptide(L)'
;MAICFLMVICFIWMPFFTSAALLTPPQNITILSTNMKHFLIWSPVAEIAPGEVIKYSVEFQGEYERDYANDSWIPIAECTDVSITQCDITEDISATVPYNLRVRASTGTQASLWATLNGFFNRVTTSLIPPMLTVTTDGYHLLAELEHLGPAFEFWIFYWKKGPESTVYHKVVRESTTTVHLETMEAGAEYCVKAQTYVEAINRSSNFSEVQCVKSEDAKVILLTFAPLFLIIFFVAVLVLPFLAWKTCRICQYSFCPDEVLPDTLKLTASPAKILKERGEEMEKCDESVQVLPSEDILLHFWIHETL
;
A
#
# COMPACT_ATOMS: atom_id res chain seq x y z
N MET A 1 -32.62 -90.34 16.42
CA MET A 1 -31.62 -89.68 17.29
C MET A 1 -30.48 -89.02 16.51
N ALA A 2 -29.72 -89.73 15.66
CA ALA A 2 -28.56 -89.15 14.95
C ALA A 2 -28.82 -87.81 14.21
N ILE A 3 -29.97 -87.65 13.56
CA ILE A 3 -30.33 -86.43 12.81
C ILE A 3 -30.35 -85.17 13.71
N CYS A 4 -30.86 -85.29 14.95
CA CYS A 4 -30.88 -84.17 15.90
C CYS A 4 -29.46 -83.74 16.31
N PHE A 5 -28.53 -84.70 16.44
CA PHE A 5 -27.14 -84.45 16.81
C PHE A 5 -26.40 -83.65 15.73
N LEU A 6 -26.64 -83.97 14.45
CA LEU A 6 -26.07 -83.23 13.32
C LEU A 6 -26.56 -81.76 13.26
N MET A 7 -27.84 -81.50 13.55
CA MET A 7 -28.35 -80.13 13.59
C MET A 7 -27.74 -79.31 14.74
N VAL A 8 -27.55 -79.91 15.92
CA VAL A 8 -26.92 -79.23 17.08
C VAL A 8 -25.46 -78.88 16.80
N ILE A 9 -24.68 -79.78 16.17
CA ILE A 9 -23.29 -79.51 15.80
C ILE A 9 -23.21 -78.33 14.82
N CYS A 10 -24.13 -78.25 13.85
CA CYS A 10 -24.15 -77.16 12.86
C CYS A 10 -24.36 -75.77 13.51
N PHE A 11 -25.20 -75.67 14.55
CA PHE A 11 -25.39 -74.42 15.30
C PHE A 11 -24.18 -74.00 16.15
N ILE A 12 -23.31 -74.95 16.54
CA ILE A 12 -22.08 -74.67 17.29
C ILE A 12 -20.94 -74.21 16.35
N TRP A 13 -21.04 -74.52 15.05
CA TRP A 13 -20.03 -74.22 14.03
C TRP A 13 -20.42 -73.07 13.07
N MET A 14 -21.56 -72.40 13.31
CA MET A 14 -21.84 -71.10 12.71
C MET A 14 -20.93 -70.04 13.36
N PRO A 15 -19.97 -69.43 12.64
CA PRO A 15 -19.26 -68.28 13.17
C PRO A 15 -20.27 -67.14 13.36
N PHE A 16 -20.36 -66.60 14.58
CA PHE A 16 -21.07 -65.36 14.81
C PHE A 16 -20.33 -64.25 14.06
N PHE A 17 -20.82 -63.89 12.88
CA PHE A 17 -20.44 -62.67 12.17
C PHE A 17 -20.95 -61.48 12.98
N THR A 18 -20.21 -61.13 14.03
CA THR A 18 -20.30 -59.82 14.67
C THR A 18 -19.91 -58.79 13.62
N SER A 19 -20.90 -58.18 12.97
CA SER A 19 -20.66 -57.08 12.06
C SER A 19 -20.03 -55.95 12.87
N ALA A 20 -18.72 -55.77 12.71
CA ALA A 20 -18.06 -54.57 13.20
C ALA A 20 -18.78 -53.37 12.59
N ALA A 21 -19.14 -52.39 13.42
CA ALA A 21 -19.70 -51.15 12.94
C ALA A 21 -18.57 -50.36 12.26
N LEU A 22 -18.47 -50.50 10.94
CA LEU A 22 -17.48 -49.80 10.12
C LEU A 22 -17.87 -48.32 10.00
N LEU A 23 -16.88 -47.42 10.06
CA LEU A 23 -17.11 -46.00 9.80
C LEU A 23 -17.66 -45.84 8.38
N THR A 24 -18.72 -45.03 8.23
CA THR A 24 -19.19 -44.64 6.91
C THR A 24 -18.17 -43.73 6.22
N PRO A 25 -17.98 -43.85 4.89
CA PRO A 25 -17.23 -42.86 4.13
C PRO A 25 -17.88 -41.47 4.25
N PRO A 26 -17.09 -40.38 4.32
CA PRO A 26 -17.62 -39.01 4.33
C PRO A 26 -18.55 -38.74 3.12
N GLN A 27 -19.54 -37.87 3.29
CA GLN A 27 -20.54 -37.57 2.26
C GLN A 27 -20.59 -36.08 1.92
N ASN A 28 -21.26 -35.74 0.81
CA ASN A 28 -21.41 -34.37 0.31
C ASN A 28 -20.07 -33.63 0.16
N ILE A 29 -19.06 -34.33 -0.40
CA ILE A 29 -17.75 -33.74 -0.68
C ILE A 29 -17.94 -32.66 -1.76
N THR A 30 -17.52 -31.44 -1.43
CA THR A 30 -17.64 -30.25 -2.29
C THR A 30 -16.39 -29.37 -2.13
N ILE A 31 -16.17 -28.45 -3.08
CA ILE A 31 -15.10 -27.45 -2.97
C ILE A 31 -15.70 -26.06 -3.04
N LEU A 32 -15.34 -25.22 -2.06
CA LEU A 32 -15.56 -23.79 -2.09
C LEU A 32 -14.30 -23.13 -2.66
N SER A 33 -14.43 -22.42 -3.78
CA SER A 33 -13.30 -21.80 -4.48
C SER A 33 -13.58 -20.33 -4.83
N THR A 34 -12.93 -19.42 -4.12
CA THR A 34 -13.10 -17.97 -4.27
C THR A 34 -11.75 -17.28 -4.16
N ASN A 35 -11.44 -16.37 -5.08
CA ASN A 35 -10.18 -15.62 -5.14
C ASN A 35 -8.94 -16.52 -4.92
N MET A 36 -8.84 -17.58 -5.73
CA MET A 36 -7.72 -18.55 -5.71
C MET A 36 -7.51 -19.29 -4.38
N LYS A 37 -8.37 -19.11 -3.38
CA LYS A 37 -8.39 -19.91 -2.15
C LYS A 37 -9.38 -21.06 -2.32
N HIS A 38 -8.97 -22.24 -1.87
CA HIS A 38 -9.62 -23.50 -2.19
C HIS A 38 -9.85 -24.30 -0.91
N PHE A 39 -11.11 -24.59 -0.59
CA PHE A 39 -11.48 -25.37 0.59
C PHE A 39 -12.28 -26.62 0.20
N LEU A 40 -11.77 -27.80 0.55
CA LEU A 40 -12.52 -29.06 0.47
C LEU A 40 -13.41 -29.19 1.72
N ILE A 41 -14.70 -29.46 1.52
CA ILE A 41 -15.70 -29.51 2.60
C ILE A 41 -16.52 -30.80 2.48
N TRP A 42 -16.81 -31.46 3.60
CA TRP A 42 -17.62 -32.69 3.65
C TRP A 42 -18.58 -32.67 4.86
N SER A 43 -19.55 -33.60 4.86
CA SER A 43 -20.44 -33.82 6.00
C SER A 43 -19.76 -34.63 7.10
N PRO A 44 -20.01 -34.33 8.39
CA PRO A 44 -19.47 -35.12 9.50
C PRO A 44 -19.97 -36.57 9.46
N VAL A 45 -19.08 -37.50 9.81
CA VAL A 45 -19.41 -38.90 10.10
C VAL A 45 -19.88 -39.00 11.56
N ALA A 46 -20.81 -39.91 11.84
CA ALA A 46 -21.33 -40.12 13.20
C ALA A 46 -20.43 -41.04 14.03
N GLU A 47 -20.30 -40.75 15.33
CA GLU A 47 -19.58 -41.59 16.31
C GLU A 47 -20.13 -43.03 16.32
N ILE A 48 -19.26 -44.05 16.43
CA ILE A 48 -19.68 -45.45 16.58
C ILE A 48 -19.98 -45.74 18.06
N ALA A 49 -19.14 -45.25 18.97
CA ALA A 49 -19.38 -45.27 20.42
C ALA A 49 -19.23 -43.86 21.04
N PRO A 50 -20.00 -43.53 22.10
CA PRO A 50 -19.97 -42.18 22.69
C PRO A 50 -18.59 -41.77 23.20
N GLY A 51 -18.07 -40.65 22.70
CA GLY A 51 -16.77 -40.10 23.09
C GLY A 51 -15.59 -40.56 22.22
N GLU A 52 -15.85 -41.26 21.10
CA GLU A 52 -14.84 -41.53 20.08
C GLU A 52 -14.58 -40.27 19.23
N VAL A 53 -13.35 -39.76 19.28
CA VAL A 53 -12.97 -38.60 18.44
C VAL A 53 -12.72 -39.06 17.01
N ILE A 54 -13.68 -38.77 16.12
CA ILE A 54 -13.50 -38.94 14.67
C ILE A 54 -12.50 -37.90 14.16
N LYS A 55 -11.57 -38.39 13.34
CA LYS A 55 -10.61 -37.62 12.56
C LYS A 55 -10.82 -37.84 11.07
N TYR A 56 -10.24 -36.97 10.26
CA TYR A 56 -10.27 -37.04 8.80
C TYR A 56 -8.86 -36.94 8.22
N SER A 57 -8.61 -37.64 7.12
CA SER A 57 -7.40 -37.46 6.30
C SER A 57 -7.81 -37.10 4.87
N VAL A 58 -7.14 -36.12 4.26
CA VAL A 58 -7.35 -35.72 2.86
C VAL A 58 -6.14 -36.10 2.00
N GLU A 59 -6.40 -36.61 0.80
CA GLU A 59 -5.39 -36.90 -0.22
C GLU A 59 -5.82 -36.29 -1.57
N PHE A 60 -4.87 -35.79 -2.35
CA PHE A 60 -5.07 -35.34 -3.73
C PHE A 60 -4.30 -36.21 -4.73
N GLN A 61 -4.65 -36.04 -6.01
CA GLN A 61 -3.98 -36.68 -7.14
C GLN A 61 -4.11 -35.75 -8.36
N GLY A 62 -3.00 -35.15 -8.80
CA GLY A 62 -2.94 -34.28 -9.98
C GLY A 62 -2.84 -35.07 -11.28
N GLU A 63 -2.50 -34.36 -12.37
CA GLU A 63 -2.33 -34.94 -13.71
C GLU A 63 -1.09 -35.84 -13.78
N TYR A 64 0.02 -35.43 -13.16
CA TYR A 64 1.24 -36.23 -13.11
C TYR A 64 1.05 -37.55 -12.34
N GLU A 65 0.31 -37.50 -11.22
CA GLU A 65 0.13 -38.66 -10.34
C GLU A 65 -0.69 -39.78 -11.00
N ARG A 66 -1.68 -39.42 -11.83
CA ARG A 66 -2.43 -40.36 -12.68
C ARG A 66 -1.56 -40.90 -13.80
N ASP A 67 -1.09 -40.00 -14.67
CA ASP A 67 -0.65 -40.36 -16.01
C ASP A 67 0.79 -40.91 -16.02
N TYR A 68 1.60 -40.58 -15.01
CA TYR A 68 3.03 -40.92 -14.94
C TYR A 68 3.48 -41.57 -13.62
N ALA A 69 2.73 -41.42 -12.52
CA ALA A 69 3.08 -42.00 -11.21
C ALA A 69 2.12 -43.11 -10.72
N ASN A 70 1.60 -43.92 -11.65
CA ASN A 70 0.85 -45.17 -11.37
C ASN A 70 -0.35 -44.96 -10.41
N ASP A 71 -1.24 -44.03 -10.75
CA ASP A 71 -2.44 -43.71 -9.96
C ASP A 71 -2.16 -43.47 -8.45
N SER A 72 -0.98 -42.91 -8.13
CA SER A 72 -0.61 -42.58 -6.75
C SER A 72 -1.44 -41.41 -6.20
N TRP A 73 -1.40 -41.25 -4.88
CA TRP A 73 -2.14 -40.23 -4.14
C TRP A 73 -1.21 -39.60 -3.11
N ILE A 74 -1.32 -38.29 -2.93
CA ILE A 74 -0.45 -37.48 -2.08
C ILE A 74 -1.27 -36.98 -0.88
N PRO A 75 -0.85 -37.24 0.38
CA PRO A 75 -1.54 -36.73 1.56
C PRO A 75 -1.27 -35.25 1.77
N ILE A 76 -2.33 -34.50 2.07
CA ILE A 76 -2.24 -33.09 2.46
C ILE A 76 -1.84 -33.05 3.95
N ALA A 77 -0.67 -32.49 4.25
CA ALA A 77 -0.07 -32.59 5.59
C ALA A 77 -0.92 -31.85 6.64
N GLU A 78 -1.37 -30.66 6.29
CA GLU A 78 -2.23 -29.76 7.07
C GLU A 78 -3.62 -30.37 7.33
N CYS A 79 -4.05 -31.33 6.50
CA CYS A 79 -5.34 -32.00 6.56
C CYS A 79 -5.22 -33.50 6.86
N THR A 80 -4.12 -33.91 7.47
CA THR A 80 -3.92 -35.27 7.97
C THR A 80 -4.35 -35.35 9.43
N ASP A 81 -5.32 -36.23 9.70
CA ASP A 81 -5.77 -36.60 11.05
C ASP A 81 -6.45 -35.46 11.85
N VAL A 82 -7.12 -34.55 11.12
CA VAL A 82 -7.84 -33.36 11.61
C VAL A 82 -9.26 -33.68 12.11
N SER A 83 -9.78 -32.95 13.08
CA SER A 83 -11.15 -33.12 13.61
C SER A 83 -12.22 -32.25 12.92
N ILE A 84 -11.80 -31.27 12.12
CA ILE A 84 -12.70 -30.38 11.36
C ILE A 84 -13.16 -31.03 10.04
N THR A 85 -14.36 -30.68 9.57
CA THR A 85 -14.94 -31.21 8.31
C THR A 85 -14.68 -30.31 7.10
N GLN A 86 -13.59 -29.55 7.16
CA GLN A 86 -13.09 -28.71 6.06
C GLN A 86 -11.56 -28.77 6.04
N CYS A 87 -10.97 -28.57 4.86
CA CYS A 87 -9.54 -28.56 4.62
C CYS A 87 -9.20 -27.41 3.66
N ASP A 88 -8.20 -26.59 3.99
CA ASP A 88 -7.59 -25.68 3.01
C ASP A 88 -6.64 -26.50 2.12
N ILE A 89 -6.81 -26.41 0.81
CA ILE A 89 -6.04 -27.14 -0.21
C ILE A 89 -5.33 -26.17 -1.17
N THR A 90 -5.23 -24.89 -0.79
CA THR A 90 -4.81 -23.81 -1.71
C THR A 90 -3.41 -24.01 -2.28
N GLU A 91 -2.46 -24.45 -1.46
CA GLU A 91 -1.06 -24.65 -1.86
C GLU A 91 -0.86 -25.96 -2.66
N ASP A 92 -1.64 -27.02 -2.38
CA ASP A 92 -1.60 -28.29 -3.12
C ASP A 92 -2.03 -28.13 -4.59
N ILE A 93 -3.02 -27.28 -4.85
CA ILE A 93 -3.55 -26.97 -6.19
C ILE A 93 -2.65 -25.93 -6.91
N SER A 94 -1.36 -26.24 -6.93
CA SER A 94 -0.26 -25.42 -7.44
C SER A 94 -0.23 -25.25 -8.97
N ALA A 95 -0.91 -26.12 -9.73
CA ALA A 95 -0.99 -26.08 -11.20
C ALA A 95 -2.44 -25.91 -11.72
N THR A 96 -2.59 -25.46 -12.97
CA THR A 96 -3.91 -25.21 -13.61
C THR A 96 -4.43 -26.46 -14.34
N VAL A 97 -4.31 -27.62 -13.67
CA VAL A 97 -4.62 -28.97 -14.19
C VAL A 97 -5.85 -29.57 -13.48
N PRO A 98 -6.45 -30.67 -13.99
CA PRO A 98 -7.50 -31.40 -13.27
C PRO A 98 -6.92 -32.24 -12.12
N TYR A 99 -7.48 -32.09 -10.92
CA TYR A 99 -7.14 -32.83 -9.70
C TYR A 99 -8.30 -33.72 -9.26
N ASN A 100 -7.98 -34.94 -8.85
CA ASN A 100 -8.84 -35.78 -8.00
C ASN A 100 -8.55 -35.44 -6.53
N LEU A 101 -9.59 -35.48 -5.68
CA LEU A 101 -9.46 -35.32 -4.23
C LEU A 101 -10.31 -36.35 -3.49
N ARG A 102 -9.79 -36.88 -2.39
CA ARG A 102 -10.50 -37.85 -1.54
C ARG A 102 -10.28 -37.59 -0.05
N VAL A 103 -11.28 -37.96 0.74
CA VAL A 103 -11.27 -37.87 2.20
C VAL A 103 -11.80 -39.16 2.82
N ARG A 104 -11.20 -39.57 3.94
CA ARG A 104 -11.67 -40.68 4.79
C ARG A 104 -11.86 -40.20 6.21
N ALA A 105 -12.69 -40.90 6.97
CA ALA A 105 -12.79 -40.75 8.42
C ALA A 105 -11.99 -41.87 9.12
N SER A 106 -11.44 -41.57 10.29
CA SER A 106 -10.70 -42.51 11.16
C SER A 106 -11.11 -42.33 12.62
N THR A 107 -11.07 -43.41 13.41
CA THR A 107 -11.09 -43.36 14.88
C THR A 107 -10.31 -44.54 15.46
N GLY A 108 -9.42 -44.29 16.41
CA GLY A 108 -8.51 -45.31 16.94
C GLY A 108 -7.72 -46.05 15.84
N THR A 109 -8.00 -47.34 15.67
CA THR A 109 -7.41 -48.20 14.63
C THR A 109 -8.33 -48.46 13.43
N GLN A 110 -9.54 -47.89 13.42
CA GLN A 110 -10.51 -48.05 12.34
C GLN A 110 -10.46 -46.86 11.37
N ALA A 111 -10.70 -47.13 10.09
CA ALA A 111 -10.89 -46.11 9.06
C ALA A 111 -12.01 -46.52 8.10
N SER A 112 -12.74 -45.54 7.59
CA SER A 112 -13.70 -45.74 6.50
C SER A 112 -12.99 -45.92 5.15
N LEU A 113 -13.74 -46.41 4.15
CA LEU A 113 -13.30 -46.32 2.76
C LEU A 113 -13.17 -44.85 2.34
N TRP A 114 -12.23 -44.59 1.43
CA TRP A 114 -12.09 -43.27 0.82
C TRP A 114 -13.35 -42.86 0.07
N ALA A 115 -13.93 -41.72 0.44
CA ALA A 115 -14.91 -41.02 -0.37
C ALA A 115 -14.17 -40.02 -1.27
N THR A 116 -14.50 -40.00 -2.56
CA THR A 116 -13.83 -39.16 -3.58
C THR A 116 -14.77 -38.06 -4.05
N LEU A 117 -14.23 -36.88 -4.36
CA LEU A 117 -14.96 -35.79 -5.02
C LEU A 117 -15.59 -36.31 -6.34
N ASN A 118 -16.80 -35.84 -6.65
CA ASN A 118 -17.44 -36.19 -7.92
C ASN A 118 -16.88 -35.36 -9.08
N GLY A 119 -16.02 -35.99 -9.88
CA GLY A 119 -15.30 -35.34 -10.97
C GLY A 119 -14.06 -34.57 -10.50
N PHE A 120 -13.36 -33.96 -11.46
CA PHE A 120 -12.11 -33.25 -11.20
C PHE A 120 -12.33 -31.81 -10.77
N PHE A 121 -11.49 -31.33 -9.86
CA PHE A 121 -11.32 -29.89 -9.60
C PHE A 121 -10.21 -29.30 -10.46
N ASN A 122 -10.36 -28.06 -10.93
CA ASN A 122 -9.27 -27.28 -11.52
C ASN A 122 -9.48 -25.82 -11.10
N ARG A 123 -8.46 -25.19 -10.52
CA ARG A 123 -8.51 -23.79 -10.03
C ARG A 123 -9.02 -22.77 -11.06
N VAL A 124 -8.94 -23.05 -12.36
CA VAL A 124 -9.57 -22.23 -13.41
C VAL A 124 -11.08 -22.02 -13.20
N THR A 125 -11.77 -22.93 -12.50
CA THR A 125 -13.21 -22.82 -12.19
C THR A 125 -13.51 -21.96 -10.96
N THR A 126 -12.51 -21.34 -10.33
CA THR A 126 -12.72 -20.48 -9.17
C THR A 126 -13.68 -19.33 -9.47
N SER A 127 -14.43 -18.91 -8.46
CA SER A 127 -15.02 -17.57 -8.44
C SER A 127 -13.91 -16.53 -8.27
N LEU A 128 -14.03 -15.40 -8.97
CA LEU A 128 -13.21 -14.20 -8.79
C LEU A 128 -14.16 -13.03 -8.52
N ILE A 129 -14.21 -12.56 -7.28
CA ILE A 129 -15.06 -11.43 -6.88
C ILE A 129 -14.32 -10.10 -7.09
N PRO A 130 -15.05 -8.97 -7.28
CA PRO A 130 -14.44 -7.65 -7.35
C PRO A 130 -13.57 -7.37 -6.11
N PRO A 131 -12.43 -6.66 -6.27
CA PRO A 131 -11.61 -6.27 -5.14
C PRO A 131 -12.33 -5.23 -4.27
N MET A 132 -12.10 -5.31 -2.95
CA MET A 132 -12.37 -4.18 -2.07
C MET A 132 -11.42 -3.02 -2.41
N LEU A 133 -12.02 -1.90 -2.80
CA LEU A 133 -11.39 -0.63 -3.15
C LEU A 133 -11.89 0.44 -2.17
N THR A 134 -11.00 1.32 -1.71
CA THR A 134 -11.37 2.56 -1.02
C THR A 134 -10.62 3.72 -1.64
N VAL A 135 -11.33 4.75 -2.12
CA VAL A 135 -10.71 5.93 -2.76
C VAL A 135 -10.65 7.08 -1.78
N THR A 136 -9.48 7.69 -1.62
CA THR A 136 -9.23 8.80 -0.69
C THR A 136 -8.42 9.92 -1.35
N THR A 137 -8.37 11.08 -0.69
CA THR A 137 -7.65 12.27 -1.14
C THR A 137 -6.75 12.79 -0.04
N ASP A 138 -5.45 12.87 -0.29
CA ASP A 138 -4.49 13.55 0.60
C ASP A 138 -4.13 14.92 -0.01
N GLY A 139 -4.89 15.95 0.39
CA GLY A 139 -4.88 17.28 -0.22
C GLY A 139 -5.26 17.25 -1.70
N TYR A 140 -4.24 17.16 -2.57
CA TYR A 140 -4.38 17.04 -4.03
C TYR A 140 -3.98 15.67 -4.58
N HIS A 141 -3.58 14.71 -3.75
CA HIS A 141 -3.20 13.37 -4.20
C HIS A 141 -4.39 12.42 -4.24
N LEU A 142 -4.72 11.88 -5.41
CA LEU A 142 -5.70 10.81 -5.57
C LEU A 142 -5.07 9.48 -5.14
N LEU A 143 -5.63 8.87 -4.09
CA LEU A 143 -5.16 7.61 -3.53
C LEU A 143 -6.22 6.52 -3.70
N ALA A 144 -5.77 5.31 -4.03
CA ALA A 144 -6.59 4.10 -4.00
C ALA A 144 -6.00 3.11 -3.00
N GLU A 145 -6.80 2.72 -2.02
CA GLU A 145 -6.50 1.65 -1.07
C GLU A 145 -7.13 0.32 -1.54
N LEU A 146 -6.39 -0.77 -1.43
CA LEU A 146 -6.72 -2.10 -1.94
C LEU A 146 -6.50 -3.18 -0.88
N GLU A 147 -7.37 -4.19 -0.87
CA GLU A 147 -7.22 -5.36 0.00
C GLU A 147 -6.03 -6.26 -0.37
N HIS A 148 -5.49 -6.99 0.61
CA HIS A 148 -4.39 -7.93 0.40
C HIS A 148 -4.89 -9.33 0.00
N LEU A 149 -4.97 -9.60 -1.30
CA LEU A 149 -5.34 -10.91 -1.85
C LEU A 149 -4.17 -11.88 -2.04
N GLY A 150 -2.92 -11.44 -1.82
CA GLY A 150 -1.71 -12.24 -1.99
C GLY A 150 -1.07 -12.11 -3.39
N PRO A 151 0.11 -12.73 -3.61
CA PRO A 151 0.99 -12.48 -4.77
C PRO A 151 0.47 -13.06 -6.11
N ALA A 152 -0.60 -13.85 -6.10
CA ALA A 152 -1.21 -14.39 -7.31
C ALA A 152 -2.08 -13.37 -8.08
N PHE A 153 -2.25 -12.15 -7.54
CA PHE A 153 -3.17 -11.14 -8.04
C PHE A 153 -2.47 -9.88 -8.55
N GLU A 154 -2.77 -9.51 -9.79
CA GLU A 154 -2.62 -8.13 -10.25
C GLU A 154 -3.91 -7.35 -9.95
N PHE A 155 -3.76 -6.07 -9.63
CA PHE A 155 -4.87 -5.11 -9.58
C PHE A 155 -4.78 -4.18 -10.78
N TRP A 156 -5.83 -4.13 -11.59
CA TRP A 156 -5.98 -3.24 -12.74
C TRP A 156 -6.90 -2.09 -12.34
N ILE A 157 -6.30 -0.94 -12.03
CA ILE A 157 -6.98 0.26 -11.55
C ILE A 157 -7.29 1.17 -12.74
N PHE A 158 -8.54 1.60 -12.86
CA PHE A 158 -9.01 2.51 -13.90
C PHE A 158 -9.55 3.79 -13.25
N TYR A 159 -9.02 4.94 -13.64
CA TYR A 159 -9.37 6.23 -13.05
C TYR A 159 -9.52 7.32 -14.11
N TRP A 160 -10.41 8.28 -13.86
CA TRP A 160 -10.70 9.39 -14.76
C TRP A 160 -11.22 10.61 -14.03
N LYS A 161 -10.92 11.79 -14.57
CA LYS A 161 -11.59 13.05 -14.20
C LYS A 161 -13.05 13.01 -14.66
N LYS A 162 -13.99 13.36 -13.78
CA LYS A 162 -15.43 13.38 -14.10
C LYS A 162 -15.75 14.60 -14.97
N GLY A 163 -16.18 14.36 -16.21
CA GLY A 163 -16.47 15.43 -17.18
C GLY A 163 -17.05 14.87 -18.49
N PRO A 164 -17.50 15.75 -19.41
CA PRO A 164 -18.11 15.35 -20.68
C PRO A 164 -17.09 14.66 -21.62
N GLU A 165 -15.84 15.10 -21.59
CA GLU A 165 -14.70 14.41 -22.21
C GLU A 165 -13.81 13.91 -21.06
N SER A 166 -13.78 12.60 -20.85
CA SER A 166 -13.09 11.96 -19.73
C SER A 166 -12.17 10.85 -20.23
N THR A 167 -10.87 11.15 -20.30
CA THR A 167 -9.83 10.15 -20.56
C THR A 167 -9.76 9.18 -19.39
N VAL A 168 -9.87 7.88 -19.67
CA VAL A 168 -9.68 6.83 -18.66
C VAL A 168 -8.24 6.36 -18.68
N TYR A 169 -7.55 6.59 -17.58
CA TYR A 169 -6.21 6.06 -17.33
C TYR A 169 -6.28 4.64 -16.76
N HIS A 170 -5.23 3.85 -16.98
CA HIS A 170 -5.10 2.48 -16.50
C HIS A 170 -3.74 2.29 -15.82
N LYS A 171 -3.74 1.72 -14.61
CA LYS A 171 -2.54 1.42 -13.83
C LYS A 171 -2.61 0.00 -13.28
N VAL A 172 -1.59 -0.79 -13.58
CA VAL A 172 -1.42 -2.15 -13.05
C VAL A 172 -0.57 -2.09 -11.77
N VAL A 173 -0.99 -2.82 -10.73
CA VAL A 173 -0.27 -2.96 -9.45
C VAL A 173 -0.12 -4.45 -9.15
N ARG A 174 1.11 -4.89 -8.87
CA ARG A 174 1.48 -6.31 -8.61
C ARG A 174 1.95 -6.57 -7.18
N GLU A 175 2.10 -5.52 -6.38
CA GLU A 175 2.76 -5.57 -5.07
C GLU A 175 1.78 -5.16 -3.98
N SER A 176 1.98 -5.71 -2.77
CA SER A 176 1.10 -5.52 -1.62
C SER A 176 1.28 -4.17 -0.90
N THR A 177 1.41 -3.07 -1.65
CA THR A 177 1.23 -1.73 -1.11
C THR A 177 -0.27 -1.50 -0.89
N THR A 178 -0.70 -1.38 0.36
CA THR A 178 -2.12 -1.16 0.69
C THR A 178 -2.67 0.08 0.00
N THR A 179 -1.87 1.16 -0.10
CA THR A 179 -2.27 2.44 -0.67
C THR A 179 -1.42 2.79 -1.89
N VAL A 180 -2.08 3.16 -2.98
CA VAL A 180 -1.48 3.46 -4.29
C VAL A 180 -1.82 4.88 -4.70
N HIS A 181 -0.80 5.73 -4.91
CA HIS A 181 -0.98 7.03 -5.56
C HIS A 181 -1.31 6.87 -7.04
N LEU A 182 -2.39 7.50 -7.51
CA LEU A 182 -2.84 7.45 -8.90
C LEU A 182 -2.39 8.70 -9.68
N GLU A 183 -2.83 9.88 -9.24
CA GLU A 183 -2.66 11.15 -9.95
C GLU A 183 -2.76 12.34 -8.98
N THR A 184 -2.18 13.48 -9.33
CA THR A 184 -2.39 14.75 -8.61
C THR A 184 -3.57 15.48 -9.22
N MET A 185 -4.66 15.60 -8.46
CA MET A 185 -5.95 16.14 -8.87
C MET A 185 -5.89 17.65 -9.13
N GLU A 186 -6.57 18.09 -10.19
CA GLU A 186 -6.95 19.50 -10.34
C GLU A 186 -7.84 19.97 -9.19
N ALA A 187 -7.64 21.21 -8.71
CA ALA A 187 -8.36 21.73 -7.56
C ALA A 187 -9.85 21.99 -7.84
N GLY A 188 -10.71 21.47 -6.96
CA GLY A 188 -12.17 21.52 -7.13
C GLY A 188 -12.73 20.54 -8.16
N ALA A 189 -11.91 19.68 -8.78
CA ALA A 189 -12.38 18.64 -9.70
C ALA A 189 -12.78 17.36 -8.96
N GLU A 190 -13.71 16.60 -9.54
CA GLU A 190 -14.11 15.29 -9.06
C GLU A 190 -13.45 14.21 -9.95
N TYR A 191 -12.83 13.20 -9.33
CA TYR A 191 -12.24 12.05 -10.01
C TYR A 191 -12.95 10.79 -9.56
N CYS A 192 -13.11 9.84 -10.48
CA CYS A 192 -13.74 8.55 -10.23
C CYS A 192 -12.74 7.41 -10.51
N VAL A 193 -12.82 6.35 -9.70
CA VAL A 193 -11.94 5.18 -9.77
C VAL A 193 -12.79 3.90 -9.68
N LYS A 194 -12.35 2.86 -10.38
CA LYS A 194 -12.75 1.47 -10.17
C LYS A 194 -11.54 0.55 -10.33
N ALA A 195 -11.58 -0.62 -9.70
CA ALA A 195 -10.53 -1.63 -9.87
C ALA A 195 -11.16 -2.97 -10.30
N GLN A 196 -10.37 -3.81 -10.97
CA GLN A 196 -10.62 -5.25 -11.05
C GLN A 196 -9.32 -5.98 -10.74
N THR A 197 -9.41 -7.25 -10.41
CA THR A 197 -8.24 -8.12 -10.24
C THR A 197 -8.04 -9.02 -11.46
N TYR A 198 -6.79 -9.40 -11.72
CA TYR A 198 -6.41 -10.34 -12.77
C TYR A 198 -5.46 -11.40 -12.20
N VAL A 199 -5.65 -12.65 -12.61
CA VAL A 199 -4.83 -13.80 -12.19
C VAL A 199 -4.24 -14.45 -13.43
N GLU A 200 -2.94 -14.21 -13.66
CA GLU A 200 -2.19 -14.72 -14.82
C GLU A 200 -2.24 -16.25 -14.89
N ALA A 201 -2.08 -16.94 -13.76
CA ALA A 201 -2.06 -18.40 -13.66
C ALA A 201 -3.32 -19.12 -14.17
N ILE A 202 -4.44 -18.42 -14.31
CA ILE A 202 -5.69 -18.93 -14.91
C ILE A 202 -6.20 -18.05 -16.07
N ASN A 203 -5.46 -17.00 -16.44
CA ASN A 203 -5.82 -15.98 -17.44
C ASN A 203 -7.27 -15.47 -17.32
N ARG A 204 -7.69 -15.08 -16.11
CA ARG A 204 -9.03 -14.54 -15.84
C ARG A 204 -8.97 -13.29 -14.96
N SER A 205 -9.90 -12.37 -15.18
CA SER A 205 -10.18 -11.26 -14.26
C SER A 205 -11.43 -11.50 -13.44
N SER A 206 -11.55 -10.77 -12.33
CA SER A 206 -12.83 -10.54 -11.65
C SER A 206 -13.69 -9.54 -12.42
N ASN A 207 -14.91 -9.31 -11.92
CA ASN A 207 -15.71 -8.15 -12.28
C ASN A 207 -15.12 -6.87 -11.66
N PHE A 208 -15.44 -5.70 -12.23
CA PHE A 208 -15.10 -4.41 -11.63
C PHE A 208 -15.74 -4.22 -10.25
N SER A 209 -15.02 -3.51 -9.38
CA SER A 209 -15.57 -2.88 -8.18
C SER A 209 -16.67 -1.87 -8.54
N GLU A 210 -17.45 -1.47 -7.54
CA GLU A 210 -18.26 -0.25 -7.68
C GLU A 210 -17.35 0.96 -7.96
N VAL A 211 -17.90 1.96 -8.65
CA VAL A 211 -17.19 3.20 -8.98
C VAL A 211 -17.28 4.13 -7.78
N GLN A 212 -16.15 4.48 -7.20
CA GLN A 212 -16.05 5.49 -6.14
C GLN A 212 -15.52 6.79 -6.73
N CYS A 213 -16.12 7.91 -6.35
CA CYS A 213 -15.71 9.24 -6.82
C CYS A 213 -15.41 10.15 -5.62
N VAL A 214 -14.34 10.94 -5.73
CA VAL A 214 -13.86 11.87 -4.71
C VAL A 214 -13.61 13.25 -5.33
N LYS A 215 -13.84 14.32 -4.56
CA LYS A 215 -13.61 15.70 -5.00
C LYS A 215 -12.42 16.29 -4.24
N SER A 216 -11.49 16.91 -4.96
CA SER A 216 -10.36 17.64 -4.36
C SER A 216 -10.81 18.95 -3.71
N GLU A 217 -9.97 19.51 -2.84
CA GLU A 217 -10.22 20.81 -2.22
C GLU A 217 -10.28 21.94 -3.27
N ASP A 218 -11.32 22.78 -3.21
CA ASP A 218 -11.39 23.97 -4.04
C ASP A 218 -10.27 24.95 -3.65
N ALA A 219 -9.34 25.24 -4.58
CA ALA A 219 -8.23 26.19 -4.33
C ALA A 219 -8.68 27.60 -3.90
N LYS A 220 -9.96 27.94 -4.13
CA LYS A 220 -10.59 29.15 -3.58
C LYS A 220 -10.62 29.15 -2.05
N VAL A 221 -10.81 28.00 -1.40
CA VAL A 221 -10.80 27.86 0.06
C VAL A 221 -9.41 28.21 0.60
N ILE A 222 -8.36 27.61 0.02
CA ILE A 222 -6.95 27.90 0.36
C ILE A 222 -6.62 29.39 0.13
N LEU A 223 -7.00 29.96 -1.01
CA LEU A 223 -6.76 31.38 -1.27
C LEU A 223 -7.51 32.29 -0.29
N LEU A 224 -8.76 31.97 0.07
CA LEU A 224 -9.57 32.78 1.01
C LEU A 224 -9.07 32.68 2.46
N THR A 225 -8.50 31.55 2.88
CA THR A 225 -7.95 31.40 4.25
C THR A 225 -6.56 32.02 4.40
N PHE A 226 -5.67 31.82 3.44
CA PHE A 226 -4.27 32.27 3.57
C PHE A 226 -4.02 33.71 3.11
N ALA A 227 -4.75 34.23 2.09
CA ALA A 227 -4.56 35.61 1.62
C ALA A 227 -4.70 36.71 2.71
N PRO A 228 -5.74 36.72 3.59
CA PRO A 228 -5.81 37.73 4.65
C PRO A 228 -4.66 37.63 5.64
N LEU A 229 -4.12 36.42 5.86
CA LEU A 229 -3.02 36.16 6.78
C LEU A 229 -1.70 36.74 6.21
N PHE A 230 -1.44 36.54 4.92
CA PHE A 230 -0.32 37.20 4.23
C PHE A 230 -0.45 38.73 4.19
N LEU A 231 -1.66 39.27 4.00
CA LEU A 231 -1.90 40.71 4.05
C LEU A 231 -1.59 41.29 5.44
N ILE A 232 -2.04 40.63 6.52
CA ILE A 232 -1.73 41.05 7.90
C ILE A 232 -0.22 41.03 8.15
N ILE A 233 0.48 39.96 7.76
CA ILE A 233 1.94 39.87 7.89
C ILE A 233 2.64 41.00 7.13
N PHE A 234 2.19 41.32 5.90
CA PHE A 234 2.72 42.41 5.10
C PHE A 234 2.52 43.78 5.77
N PHE A 235 1.31 44.09 6.27
CA PHE A 235 1.07 45.34 7.00
C PHE A 235 1.89 45.44 8.29
N VAL A 236 2.03 44.34 9.05
CA VAL A 236 2.89 44.31 10.25
C VAL A 236 4.35 44.56 9.88
N ALA A 237 4.87 43.94 8.82
CA ALA A 237 6.24 44.19 8.35
C ALA A 237 6.44 45.65 7.92
N VAL A 238 5.53 46.22 7.14
CA VAL A 238 5.59 47.61 6.64
C VAL A 238 5.47 48.65 7.76
N LEU A 239 4.79 48.35 8.86
CA LEU A 239 4.67 49.27 10.01
C LEU A 239 5.81 49.08 11.03
N VAL A 240 6.17 47.83 11.35
CA VAL A 240 7.12 47.52 12.43
C VAL A 240 8.57 47.66 11.98
N LEU A 241 8.94 47.24 10.76
CA LEU A 241 10.34 47.31 10.31
C LEU A 241 10.84 48.77 10.22
N PRO A 242 10.11 49.75 9.65
CA PRO A 242 10.55 51.15 9.66
C PRO A 242 10.54 51.77 11.07
N PHE A 243 9.62 51.37 11.94
CA PHE A 243 9.61 51.83 13.34
C PHE A 243 10.83 51.33 14.12
N LEU A 244 11.21 50.05 13.95
CA LEU A 244 12.42 49.47 14.53
C LEU A 244 13.69 50.12 13.93
N ALA A 245 13.74 50.33 12.61
CA ALA A 245 14.83 51.04 11.94
C ALA A 245 14.97 52.48 12.45
N TRP A 246 13.88 53.23 12.58
CA TRP A 246 13.90 54.59 13.13
C TRP A 246 14.37 54.61 14.60
N LYS A 247 13.88 53.67 15.42
CA LYS A 247 14.29 53.55 16.82
C LYS A 247 15.78 53.19 16.96
N THR A 248 16.29 52.26 16.15
CA THR A 248 17.72 51.90 16.14
C THR A 248 18.59 53.05 15.65
N CYS A 249 18.22 53.73 14.54
CA CYS A 249 18.93 54.94 14.09
C CYS A 249 18.98 56.03 15.17
N ARG A 250 17.87 56.28 15.90
CA ARG A 250 17.87 57.22 17.04
C ARG A 250 18.82 56.81 18.16
N ILE A 251 18.93 55.51 18.47
CA ILE A 251 19.84 54.99 19.49
C ILE A 251 21.29 55.13 19.03
N CYS A 252 21.60 54.78 17.78
CA CYS A 252 22.94 54.92 17.21
C CYS A 252 23.42 56.39 17.21
N GLN A 253 22.55 57.35 16.85
CA GLN A 253 22.84 58.78 16.95
C GLN A 253 23.21 59.21 18.38
N TYR A 254 22.51 58.68 19.39
CA TYR A 254 22.75 58.99 20.81
C TYR A 254 24.03 58.33 21.37
N SER A 255 24.61 57.33 20.69
CA SER A 255 25.79 56.59 21.16
C SER A 255 27.10 56.97 20.46
N PHE A 256 27.06 57.54 19.26
CA PHE A 256 28.27 57.82 18.46
C PHE A 256 28.70 59.29 18.39
N CYS A 257 27.83 60.25 18.75
CA CYS A 257 28.18 61.68 18.80
C CYS A 257 27.62 62.34 20.08
N PRO A 258 28.38 62.37 21.19
CA PRO A 258 28.12 63.31 22.27
C PRO A 258 28.53 64.73 21.83
N ASP A 259 27.67 65.72 22.02
CA ASP A 259 28.01 67.14 21.81
C ASP A 259 28.98 67.64 22.89
N GLU A 260 30.29 67.70 22.58
CA GLU A 260 31.23 68.46 23.41
C GLU A 260 31.08 69.97 23.17
N VAL A 261 30.66 70.70 24.20
CA VAL A 261 30.50 72.15 24.15
C VAL A 261 31.87 72.83 24.19
N LEU A 262 32.34 73.27 23.02
CA LEU A 262 33.54 74.10 22.90
C LEU A 262 33.41 75.38 23.75
N PRO A 263 34.32 75.66 24.70
CA PRO A 263 34.17 76.75 25.67
C PRO A 263 34.28 78.14 25.03
N ASP A 264 33.60 79.11 25.64
CA ASP A 264 33.08 80.29 24.96
C ASP A 264 34.07 81.46 24.72
N THR A 265 35.38 81.17 24.71
CA THR A 265 36.46 82.17 24.68
C THR A 265 36.91 82.62 23.29
N LEU A 266 36.35 82.07 22.21
CA LEU A 266 36.71 82.39 20.81
C LEU A 266 35.53 82.87 19.93
N LYS A 267 34.49 83.44 20.53
CA LYS A 267 33.45 84.18 19.78
C LYS A 267 33.98 85.52 19.25
N LEU A 268 34.66 85.49 18.10
CA LEU A 268 35.11 86.69 17.40
C LEU A 268 33.92 87.41 16.74
N THR A 269 33.60 88.62 17.21
CA THR A 269 32.38 89.33 16.83
C THR A 269 32.46 89.99 15.45
N ALA A 270 31.96 89.34 14.40
CA ALA A 270 31.77 89.96 13.09
C ALA A 270 30.50 89.45 12.36
N SER A 271 29.57 90.36 12.08
CA SER A 271 28.40 90.13 11.20
C SER A 271 28.72 90.57 9.74
N PRO A 272 27.91 90.25 8.72
CA PRO A 272 28.47 89.62 7.51
C PRO A 272 28.71 90.57 6.32
N ALA A 273 29.13 89.96 5.20
CA ALA A 273 29.17 90.53 3.85
C ALA A 273 30.20 91.66 3.60
N LYS A 274 31.50 91.30 3.53
CA LYS A 274 32.50 92.16 2.87
C LYS A 274 33.69 91.47 2.17
N ILE A 275 33.56 90.21 1.76
CA ILE A 275 34.56 89.51 0.92
C ILE A 275 33.83 88.84 -0.27
N LEU A 276 33.44 89.64 -1.27
CA LEU A 276 32.96 89.13 -2.56
C LEU A 276 33.13 90.17 -3.70
N LYS A 277 34.34 90.75 -3.81
CA LYS A 277 34.86 91.36 -5.04
C LYS A 277 36.31 91.84 -4.86
N GLU A 278 37.26 91.13 -5.47
CA GLU A 278 38.20 91.61 -6.50
C GLU A 278 39.25 90.52 -6.82
N ARG A 279 39.85 90.58 -8.02
CA ARG A 279 41.04 89.83 -8.49
C ARG A 279 40.95 88.28 -8.40
N GLY A 280 40.92 87.51 -9.48
CA GLY A 280 41.08 87.82 -10.90
C GLY A 280 42.55 87.68 -11.35
N GLU A 281 42.90 86.50 -11.87
CA GLU A 281 44.27 86.08 -12.26
C GLU A 281 45.21 85.95 -11.03
N GLU A 282 46.19 85.04 -10.98
CA GLU A 282 46.97 84.41 -12.06
C GLU A 282 46.95 82.86 -12.04
N MET A 283 47.74 82.26 -12.94
CA MET A 283 47.85 80.83 -13.25
C MET A 283 49.18 80.27 -12.73
N GLU A 284 49.17 79.07 -12.13
CA GLU A 284 50.32 78.16 -12.21
C GLU A 284 49.89 76.68 -12.20
N LYS A 285 50.72 75.80 -12.77
CA LYS A 285 50.42 74.39 -13.08
C LYS A 285 51.75 73.62 -13.15
N CYS A 286 51.68 72.29 -13.02
CA CYS A 286 52.75 71.31 -13.23
C CYS A 286 53.70 71.16 -12.02
N ASP A 287 54.19 69.97 -11.66
CA ASP A 287 53.73 68.60 -11.99
C ASP A 287 54.32 67.63 -10.94
N GLU A 288 53.72 66.44 -10.76
CA GLU A 288 54.46 65.17 -10.94
C GLU A 288 53.53 63.95 -10.90
N SER A 289 53.93 62.93 -11.67
CA SER A 289 53.13 61.75 -12.01
C SER A 289 53.35 60.55 -11.09
N VAL A 290 52.29 59.76 -10.89
CA VAL A 290 52.34 58.30 -11.09
C VAL A 290 51.04 57.85 -11.79
N GLN A 291 51.10 56.84 -12.66
CA GLN A 291 49.98 56.24 -13.39
C GLN A 291 50.27 54.73 -13.59
N VAL A 292 49.30 53.95 -14.15
CA VAL A 292 49.45 52.55 -14.65
C VAL A 292 49.46 51.49 -13.52
N LEU A 293 48.65 50.42 -13.46
CA LEU A 293 47.51 49.87 -14.25
C LEU A 293 46.55 49.09 -13.28
N PRO A 294 45.36 48.60 -13.70
CA PRO A 294 44.35 48.00 -12.80
C PRO A 294 44.52 46.47 -12.60
N SER A 295 43.59 45.88 -11.83
CA SER A 295 43.38 44.42 -11.76
C SER A 295 41.93 44.08 -12.05
N GLU A 296 41.71 43.38 -13.17
CA GLU A 296 40.79 42.25 -13.22
C GLU A 296 41.60 40.95 -12.97
N ASP A 297 41.02 39.78 -13.20
CA ASP A 297 41.65 38.45 -13.04
C ASP A 297 42.15 38.05 -11.64
N ILE A 298 41.21 37.87 -10.69
CA ILE A 298 41.27 36.73 -9.75
C ILE A 298 39.92 36.00 -9.70
N LEU A 299 39.70 35.10 -10.67
CA LEU A 299 38.79 33.98 -10.50
C LEU A 299 39.58 32.77 -9.94
N LEU A 300 38.96 32.07 -8.98
CA LEU A 300 39.25 30.66 -8.62
C LEU A 300 40.73 30.27 -8.35
N HIS A 301 41.10 30.10 -7.08
CA HIS A 301 41.64 28.80 -6.57
C HIS A 301 41.97 28.81 -5.06
N PHE A 302 40.98 28.50 -4.20
CA PHE A 302 41.23 27.99 -2.83
C PHE A 302 40.09 27.08 -2.38
N TRP A 303 40.30 25.81 -2.02
CA TRP A 303 41.38 24.85 -2.32
C TRP A 303 40.77 23.42 -2.13
N ILE A 304 41.36 22.36 -2.67
CA ILE A 304 40.81 20.97 -2.63
C ILE A 304 41.91 19.98 -2.20
N HIS A 305 41.55 18.99 -1.35
CA HIS A 305 42.42 17.96 -0.72
C HIS A 305 43.52 18.54 0.21
N GLU A 306 44.09 17.87 1.24
CA GLU A 306 43.98 16.52 1.85
C GLU A 306 44.46 16.65 3.33
N THR A 307 44.36 15.70 4.31
CA THR A 307 43.96 14.28 4.42
C THR A 307 43.19 14.02 5.73
N LEU A 308 42.20 13.11 5.75
CA LEU A 308 42.02 11.99 6.71
C LEU A 308 40.66 11.28 6.53
#